data_AF-A0A752B1C0-F1
#
_entry.id   AF-A0A752B1C0-F1
#
_cell.length_a   1.000
_cell.length_b   1.000
_cell.length_c   1.000
_cell.angle_alpha   90.00
_cell.angle_beta   90.00
_cell.angle_gamma   90.00
#
_symmetry.space_group_name_H-M   'P 1'
#
loop_
_entity.id
_entity.type
_entity.pdbx_description
1 polymer ?
#
loop_
_entity_poly.entity_id
_entity_poly.type
_entity_poly.pdbx_seq_one_letter_code
_entity_poly.pdbx_strand_id
1 'polypeptide(L)' 'MQYTDIQIWQPGILRNTDYLNPGPAKLLAATLDKDIKIFKEGGVLPELWHWLYFL' A
#
# COMPACT_ATOMS: atom_id res chain seq x y z
N MET A 1 26.43 34.26 -5.39
CA MET A 1 25.12 33.79 -4.90
C MET A 1 25.24 32.29 -4.75
N GLN A 2 25.25 31.77 -3.52
CA GLN A 2 25.30 30.31 -3.30
C GLN A 2 23.90 29.76 -3.56
N TYR A 3 23.77 28.91 -4.58
CA TYR A 3 22.54 28.17 -4.84
C TYR A 3 22.37 27.15 -3.71
N THR A 4 21.22 27.18 -3.04
CA THR A 4 20.88 26.19 -2.01
C THR A 4 20.63 24.84 -2.67
N ASP A 5 20.91 23.74 -1.95
CA ASP A 5 20.83 22.35 -2.42
C ASP A 5 19.47 21.99 -3.07
N ILE A 6 18.41 22.63 -2.60
CA ILE A 6 17.04 22.56 -3.15
C ILE A 6 16.89 23.13 -4.57
N GLN A 7 17.73 24.09 -4.99
CA GLN A 7 17.64 24.72 -6.32
C GLN A 7 18.25 23.86 -7.43
N ILE A 8 19.03 22.85 -7.06
CA ILE A 8 19.67 21.91 -7.99
C ILE A 8 19.04 20.52 -7.93
N TRP A 9 18.00 20.34 -7.11
CA TRP A 9 17.37 19.04 -6.91
C TRP A 9 16.64 18.58 -8.17
N GLN A 10 17.15 17.51 -8.78
CA GLN A 10 16.55 16.82 -9.92
C GLN A 10 16.38 15.33 -9.56
N PRO A 11 15.34 14.97 -8.80
CA PRO A 11 15.12 13.58 -8.45
C PRO A 11 14.73 12.80 -9.70
N GLY A 12 15.37 11.64 -9.89
CA GLY A 12 14.90 10.65 -10.85
C GLY A 12 13.62 9.96 -10.37
N ILE A 13 13.12 9.02 -11.18
CA ILE A 13 11.98 8.18 -10.79
C ILE A 13 12.40 7.33 -9.59
N LEU A 14 11.69 7.47 -8.47
CA LEU A 14 11.82 6.61 -7.32
C LEU A 14 10.72 5.53 -7.36
N ARG A 15 11.12 4.26 -7.26
CA ARG A 15 10.19 3.14 -7.09
C ARG A 15 10.41 2.56 -5.70
N ASN A 16 9.31 2.33 -4.99
CA ASN A 16 9.33 1.67 -3.70
C ASN A 16 8.38 0.46 -3.74
N THR A 17 8.68 -0.55 -2.94
CA THR A 17 7.83 -1.71 -2.73
C THR A 17 7.71 -1.94 -1.25
N ASP A 18 6.49 -2.20 -0.80
CA ASP A 18 6.19 -2.40 0.60
C ASP A 18 5.26 -3.59 0.78
N TYR A 19 5.18 -4.09 2.00
CA TYR A 19 4.40 -5.26 2.36
C TYR A 19 3.11 -4.85 3.08
N LEU A 20 1.98 -5.32 2.56
CA LEU A 20 0.68 -5.17 3.19
C LEU A 20 0.35 -6.41 4.02
N ASN A 21 0.13 -6.24 5.32
CA ASN A 21 -0.34 -7.32 6.19
C ASN A 21 -1.75 -7.77 5.76
N PRO A 22 -2.01 -9.08 5.56
CA PRO A 22 -3.34 -9.57 5.18
C PRO A 22 -4.39 -9.44 6.30
N GLY A 23 -4.00 -9.19 7.55
CA GLY A 23 -4.88 -9.11 8.72
C GLY A 23 -6.05 -8.13 8.55
N PRO A 24 -5.81 -6.83 8.30
CA PRO A 24 -6.87 -5.86 8.08
C PRO A 24 -7.84 -6.25 6.95
N ALA A 25 -7.32 -6.80 5.85
CA ALA A 25 -8.15 -7.26 4.74
C ALA A 25 -9.05 -8.45 5.13
N LYS A 26 -8.54 -9.39 5.92
CA LYS A 26 -9.33 -10.50 6.47
C LYS A 26 -10.44 -10.00 7.39
N LEU A 27 -10.16 -9.00 8.24
CA LEU A 27 -11.15 -8.43 9.15
C LEU A 27 -12.28 -7.72 8.40
N LEU A 28 -11.95 -6.89 7.42
CA LEU A 28 -12.95 -6.23 6.58
C LEU A 28 -13.77 -7.24 5.76
N ALA A 29 -13.13 -8.28 5.24
CA ALA A 29 -13.81 -9.37 4.56
C ALA A 29 -14.83 -10.08 5.45
N ALA A 30 -14.46 -10.37 6.70
CA ALA A 30 -15.36 -10.96 7.67
C ALA A 30 -16.58 -10.07 7.96
N THR A 31 -16.38 -8.73 8.07
CA THR A 31 -17.49 -7.78 8.25
C THR A 31 -18.45 -7.75 7.07
N LEU A 32 -17.93 -7.95 5.85
CA LEU A 32 -18.71 -7.91 4.61
C LEU A 32 -19.19 -9.31 4.15
N ASP A 33 -19.07 -10.32 5.02
CA ASP A 33 -19.42 -11.72 4.74
C ASP A 33 -18.77 -12.27 3.44
N LYS A 34 -17.50 -11.90 3.22
CA LYS A 34 -16.68 -12.36 2.10
C LYS A 34 -15.79 -13.53 2.52
N ASP A 35 -15.40 -14.38 1.56
CA ASP A 35 -14.46 -15.47 1.83
C ASP A 35 -13.10 -14.93 2.30
N ILE A 36 -12.74 -15.25 3.54
CA ILE A 36 -11.52 -14.76 4.19
C ILE A 36 -10.27 -15.48 3.64
N LYS A 37 -10.43 -16.69 3.07
CA LYS A 37 -9.30 -17.53 2.63
C LYS A 37 -8.56 -16.97 1.41
N ILE A 38 -9.20 -16.09 0.64
CA ILE A 38 -8.57 -15.45 -0.53
C ILE A 38 -7.56 -14.37 -0.12
N PHE A 39 -7.68 -13.82 1.09
CA PHE A 39 -6.82 -12.78 1.61
C PHE A 39 -5.59 -13.41 2.27
N LYS A 40 -4.56 -13.62 1.47
CA LYS A 40 -3.27 -14.18 1.87
C LYS A 40 -2.13 -13.40 1.21
N GLU A 41 -0.90 -13.64 1.64
CA GLU A 41 0.28 -13.03 1.04
C GLU A 41 0.34 -13.28 -0.46
N GLY A 42 0.63 -12.24 -1.24
CA GLY A 42 0.60 -12.28 -2.71
C GLY A 42 -0.81 -12.40 -3.33
N GLY A 43 -1.86 -12.43 -2.52
CA GLY A 43 -3.25 -12.41 -2.98
C GLY A 43 -3.64 -11.04 -3.54
N VAL A 44 -4.55 -11.04 -4.51
CA VAL A 44 -5.08 -9.81 -5.10
C VAL A 44 -6.05 -9.17 -4.13
N LEU A 45 -5.84 -7.89 -3.84
CA LEU A 45 -6.74 -7.10 -3.03
C LEU A 45 -7.93 -6.61 -3.90
N PRO A 46 -9.18 -6.65 -3.39
CA PRO A 46 -10.32 -6.08 -4.09
C PRO A 46 -10.15 -4.59 -4.39
N GLU A 47 -10.85 -4.12 -5.42
CA GLU A 47 -10.88 -2.69 -5.75
C GLU A 47 -11.35 -1.86 -4.56
N LEU A 48 -10.80 -0.65 -4.44
CA LEU A 48 -11.08 0.31 -3.36
C LEU A 48 -10.66 -0.13 -1.95
N TRP A 49 -9.92 -1.24 -1.79
CA TRP A 49 -9.42 -1.67 -0.47
C TRP A 49 -7.97 -1.27 -0.20
N HIS A 50 -7.32 -0.61 -1.16
CA HIS A 50 -5.92 -0.16 -1.05
C HIS A 50 -5.65 0.75 0.16
N TRP A 51 -6.67 1.41 0.70
CA TRP A 51 -6.54 2.24 1.90
C TRP A 51 -6.21 1.42 3.17
N LEU A 52 -6.42 0.10 3.16
CA LEU A 52 -6.01 -0.79 4.26
C LEU A 52 -4.48 -0.80 4.49
N TYR A 53 -3.70 -0.28 3.55
CA TYR A 53 -2.26 -0.06 3.72
C TYR A 53 -1.90 0.89 4.86
N PHE A 54 -2.83 1.76 5.28
CA PHE A 54 -2.59 2.71 6.37
C PHE A 54 -2.95 2.18 7.77
N LEU A 55 -3.35 0.90 7.88
CA LEU A 55 -3.73 0.25 9.15
C LEU A 55 -2.62 -0.69 9.64
#